data_AF-A0A645I9D9-F1
#
_entry.id   AF-A0A645I9D9-F1
#
_cell.length_a   1.000
_cell.length_b   1.000
_cell.length_c   1.000
_cell.angle_alpha   90.00
_cell.angle_beta   90.00
_cell.angle_gamma   90.00
#
_symmetry.space_group_name_H-M   'P 1'
#
loop_
_entity.id
_entity.type
_entity.pdbx_description
1 polymer ?
#
loop_
_entity_poly.entity_id
_entity_poly.type
_entity_poly.pdbx_seq_one_letter_code
_entity_poly.pdbx_strand_id
1 'polypeptide(L)'
;MNILALKLYYDETGSQNALNLANSKTQQQVNLGNPLMFERINDVSGEFLPVTAISAYTGLRYVWRSSYNKAILARGGDYYTFTVYSDQVERSLDGARTDTMTGAARFQTVVHIPDDYSQDTFGVEAIYVPGGDYGVASSDTLMGYARTLFEAFLEEAASRAG
;
A
#
# COMPACT_ATOMS: atom_id res chain seq x y z
N MET A 1 -18.25 1.22 -6.38
CA MET A 1 -17.60 -0.09 -6.49
C MET A 1 -16.13 0.04 -6.12
N ASN A 2 -15.68 -0.74 -5.13
CA ASN A 2 -14.35 -0.68 -4.52
C ASN A 2 -13.31 -1.38 -5.42
N ILE A 3 -12.11 -0.78 -5.60
CA ILE A 3 -11.02 -1.32 -6.44
C ILE A 3 -10.59 -2.71 -5.98
N LEU A 4 -10.50 -2.93 -4.67
CA LEU A 4 -10.07 -4.20 -4.07
C LEU A 4 -11.10 -5.31 -4.30
N ALA A 5 -12.40 -5.01 -4.14
CA ALA A 5 -13.46 -5.97 -4.41
C ALA A 5 -13.50 -6.40 -5.89
N LEU A 6 -13.25 -5.44 -6.79
CA LEU A 6 -13.12 -5.70 -8.22
C LEU A 6 -11.91 -6.58 -8.57
N LYS A 7 -10.77 -6.35 -7.91
CA LYS A 7 -9.59 -7.19 -8.03
C LYS A 7 -9.89 -8.61 -7.54
N LEU A 8 -10.49 -8.77 -6.36
CA LEU A 8 -10.89 -10.08 -5.82
C LEU A 8 -11.82 -10.82 -6.79
N TYR A 9 -12.80 -10.12 -7.37
CA TYR A 9 -13.69 -10.70 -8.36
C TYR A 9 -12.97 -11.13 -9.64
N TYR A 10 -12.01 -10.34 -10.10
CA TYR A 10 -11.15 -10.73 -11.23
C TYR A 10 -10.30 -11.95 -10.90
N ASP A 11 -9.66 -11.98 -9.73
CA ASP A 11 -8.79 -13.08 -9.31
C ASP A 11 -9.58 -14.41 -9.26
N GLU A 12 -10.83 -14.37 -8.79
CA GLU A 12 -11.71 -15.54 -8.70
C GLU A 12 -12.26 -15.99 -10.06
N THR A 13 -12.71 -15.05 -10.90
CA THR A 13 -13.52 -15.37 -12.10
C THR A 13 -12.78 -15.22 -13.42
N GLY A 14 -11.62 -14.58 -13.43
CA GLY A 14 -10.92 -14.15 -14.64
C GLY A 14 -11.63 -13.05 -15.44
N SER A 15 -12.64 -12.38 -14.86
CA SER A 15 -13.46 -11.39 -15.57
C SER A 15 -12.67 -10.15 -16.00
N GLN A 16 -12.38 -10.06 -17.31
CA GLN A 16 -11.66 -8.90 -17.88
C GLN A 16 -12.42 -7.59 -17.74
N ASN A 17 -13.75 -7.64 -17.69
CA ASN A 17 -14.57 -6.45 -17.41
C ASN A 17 -14.31 -5.93 -15.99
N ALA A 18 -14.16 -6.82 -15.01
CA ALA A 18 -13.83 -6.43 -13.64
C ALA A 18 -12.42 -5.84 -13.57
N LEU A 19 -11.44 -6.46 -14.24
CA LEU A 19 -10.07 -5.94 -14.31
C LEU A 19 -10.00 -4.54 -14.93
N ASN A 20 -10.64 -4.35 -16.09
CA ASN A 20 -10.68 -3.07 -16.78
C ASN A 20 -11.33 -1.98 -15.91
N LEU A 21 -12.40 -2.33 -15.18
CA LEU A 21 -13.04 -1.40 -14.27
C LEU A 21 -12.17 -1.10 -13.04
N ALA A 22 -11.44 -2.08 -12.52
CA ALA A 22 -10.48 -1.88 -11.43
C ALA A 22 -9.40 -0.87 -11.85
N ASN A 23 -8.76 -1.11 -13.00
CA ASN A 23 -7.72 -0.23 -13.55
C ASN A 23 -8.23 1.18 -13.85
N SER A 24 -9.43 1.31 -14.44
CA SER A 24 -10.05 2.62 -14.69
C SER A 24 -10.30 3.39 -13.38
N LYS A 25 -10.77 2.71 -12.33
CA LYS A 25 -11.00 3.33 -11.02
C LYS A 25 -9.70 3.68 -10.30
N THR A 26 -8.69 2.83 -10.39
CA THR A 26 -7.33 3.11 -9.91
C THR A 26 -6.81 4.41 -10.52
N GLN A 27 -6.85 4.54 -11.86
CA GLN A 27 -6.42 5.77 -12.53
C GLN A 27 -7.26 6.99 -12.12
N GLN A 28 -8.57 6.83 -11.97
CA GLN A 28 -9.43 7.90 -11.49
C GLN A 28 -9.02 8.38 -10.09
N GLN A 29 -8.73 7.47 -9.17
CA GLN A 29 -8.32 7.82 -7.80
C GLN A 29 -6.94 8.49 -7.76
N VAL A 30 -6.01 8.04 -8.60
CA VAL A 30 -4.71 8.71 -8.80
C VAL A 30 -4.93 10.15 -9.27
N ASN A 31 -5.77 10.38 -10.28
CA ASN A 31 -6.05 11.72 -10.82
C ASN A 31 -6.75 12.64 -9.80
N LEU A 32 -7.47 12.06 -8.83
CA LEU A 32 -8.09 12.79 -7.72
C LEU A 32 -7.11 13.08 -6.57
N GLY A 33 -5.86 12.62 -6.67
CA GLY A 33 -4.85 12.80 -5.62
C GLY A 33 -5.16 11.99 -4.36
N ASN A 34 -5.82 10.84 -4.48
CA ASN A 34 -6.09 9.97 -3.35
C ASN A 34 -4.75 9.50 -2.73
N PRO A 35 -4.46 9.81 -1.45
CA PRO A 35 -3.18 9.54 -0.82
C PRO A 35 -2.88 8.05 -0.58
N LEU A 36 -3.87 7.18 -0.78
CA LEU A 36 -3.71 5.73 -0.70
C LEU A 36 -3.30 5.09 -2.03
N MET A 37 -3.35 5.86 -3.12
CA MET A 37 -2.88 5.40 -4.44
C MET A 37 -1.41 5.77 -4.61
N PHE A 38 -0.63 4.86 -5.17
CA PHE A 38 0.79 5.10 -5.39
C PHE A 38 1.31 4.37 -6.62
N GLU A 39 2.38 4.89 -7.22
CA GLU A 39 3.05 4.25 -8.33
C GLU A 39 3.83 3.03 -7.81
N ARG A 40 3.69 1.90 -8.49
CA ARG A 40 4.37 0.65 -8.13
C ARG A 40 5.87 0.78 -8.42
N ILE A 41 6.69 0.32 -7.48
CA ILE A 41 8.10 0.04 -7.77
C ILE A 41 8.17 -1.31 -8.48
N ASN A 42 8.64 -1.31 -9.74
CA ASN A 42 8.93 -2.53 -10.48
C ASN A 42 10.32 -3.08 -10.05
N ASP A 43 10.36 -3.74 -8.90
CA ASP A 43 11.57 -4.37 -8.34
C ASP A 43 11.32 -5.88 -8.13
N VAL A 44 12.25 -6.71 -8.59
CA VAL A 44 12.16 -8.17 -8.47
C VAL A 44 12.37 -8.67 -7.03
N SER A 45 12.90 -7.83 -6.15
CA SER A 45 13.19 -8.17 -4.76
C SER A 45 11.98 -8.18 -3.85
N GLY A 46 10.85 -7.60 -4.27
CA GLY A 46 9.62 -7.64 -3.49
C GLY A 46 8.66 -6.49 -3.76
N GLU A 47 7.60 -6.45 -2.97
CA GLU A 47 6.60 -5.40 -3.00
C GLU A 47 6.96 -4.28 -2.03
N PHE A 48 6.56 -3.07 -2.38
CA PHE A 48 6.95 -1.86 -1.66
C PHE A 48 5.76 -0.93 -1.48
N LEU A 49 5.72 -0.26 -0.33
CA LEU A 49 4.70 0.71 0.02
C LEU A 49 5.34 2.07 0.36
N PRO A 50 4.83 3.20 -0.16
CA PRO A 50 5.36 4.51 0.20
C PRO A 50 5.00 4.87 1.63
N VAL A 51 5.96 5.44 2.35
CA VAL A 51 5.77 5.92 3.73
C VAL A 51 4.68 6.99 3.83
N THR A 52 4.39 7.71 2.75
CA THR A 52 3.30 8.70 2.71
C THR A 52 1.92 8.05 2.72
N ALA A 53 1.74 6.89 2.09
CA ALA A 53 0.48 6.15 2.16
C ALA A 53 0.29 5.55 3.57
N ILE A 54 1.36 5.04 4.19
CA ILE A 54 1.33 4.60 5.60
C ILE A 54 0.94 5.77 6.51
N SER A 55 1.54 6.95 6.31
CA SER A 55 1.19 8.17 7.05
C SER A 55 -0.27 8.54 6.89
N ALA A 56 -0.80 8.51 5.66
CA ALA A 56 -2.20 8.80 5.38
C ALA A 56 -3.16 7.78 6.03
N TYR A 57 -2.79 6.50 6.02
CA TYR A 57 -3.60 5.41 6.56
C TYR A 57 -3.62 5.42 8.10
N THR A 58 -2.43 5.52 8.69
CA THR A 58 -2.24 5.40 10.15
C THR A 58 -2.46 6.71 10.88
N GLY A 59 -2.30 7.85 10.20
CA GLY A 59 -2.22 9.19 10.81
C GLY A 59 -0.89 9.47 11.51
N LEU A 60 0.17 8.70 11.26
CA LEU A 60 1.53 9.03 11.71
C LEU A 60 2.01 10.27 10.96
N ARG A 61 2.72 11.17 11.65
CA ARG A 61 3.28 12.36 11.00
C ARG A 61 4.48 11.96 10.13
N TYR A 62 4.39 12.27 8.84
CA TYR A 62 5.50 12.15 7.90
C TYR A 62 6.41 13.38 7.94
N VAL A 63 7.73 13.16 7.94
CA VAL A 63 8.75 14.20 7.75
C VAL A 63 9.82 13.67 6.79
N TRP A 64 10.12 14.46 5.76
CA TRP A 64 11.24 14.22 4.85
C TRP A 64 12.44 15.07 5.25
N ARG A 65 13.62 14.44 5.36
CA ARG A 65 14.90 15.12 5.56
C ARG A 65 15.84 14.81 4.39
N SER A 66 15.77 15.66 3.36
CA SER A 66 16.55 15.49 2.12
C SER A 66 18.05 15.47 2.34
N SER A 67 18.59 16.29 3.25
CA SER A 67 20.02 16.36 3.55
C SER A 67 20.62 15.04 4.08
N TYR A 68 19.77 14.14 4.58
CA TYR A 68 20.18 12.85 5.13
C TYR A 68 19.53 11.66 4.42
N ASN A 69 18.76 11.90 3.34
CA ASN A 69 17.95 10.89 2.68
C ASN A 69 17.10 10.06 3.64
N LYS A 70 16.48 10.74 4.62
CA LYS A 70 15.71 10.11 5.70
C LYS A 70 14.24 10.46 5.63
N ALA A 71 13.38 9.44 5.62
CA ALA A 71 11.95 9.55 5.87
C ALA A 71 11.63 9.17 7.31
N ILE A 72 10.80 9.95 7.98
CA ILE A 72 10.43 9.73 9.38
C ILE A 72 8.91 9.62 9.47
N LEU A 73 8.43 8.55 10.09
CA LEU A 73 7.08 8.44 10.63
C LEU A 73 7.12 8.58 12.14
N ALA A 74 6.26 9.44 12.69
CA ALA A 74 6.26 9.70 14.13
C ALA A 74 4.87 9.93 14.72
N ARG A 75 4.67 9.45 15.95
CA ARG A 75 3.55 9.82 16.82
C ARG A 75 3.99 9.74 18.27
N GLY A 76 3.92 10.86 18.98
CA GLY A 76 4.38 10.91 20.37
C GLY A 76 5.85 10.53 20.48
N GLY A 77 6.15 9.50 21.29
CA GLY A 77 7.50 8.96 21.49
C GLY A 77 7.90 7.85 20.51
N ASP A 78 7.01 7.41 19.62
CA ASP A 78 7.30 6.37 18.63
C ASP A 78 7.81 7.01 17.35
N TYR A 79 9.00 6.59 16.93
CA TYR A 79 9.69 7.06 15.73
C TYR A 79 10.07 5.88 14.85
N TYR A 80 10.02 6.10 13.54
CA TYR A 80 10.51 5.17 12.53
C TYR A 80 11.24 5.98 11.49
N THR A 81 12.57 5.87 11.48
CA THR A 81 13.41 6.58 10.52
C THR A 81 13.96 5.59 9.51
N PHE A 82 13.57 5.79 8.25
CA PHE A 82 13.99 5.00 7.11
C PHE A 82 15.03 5.79 6.32
N THR A 83 16.21 5.22 6.14
CA THR A 83 17.25 5.80 5.29
C THR A 83 17.18 5.13 3.93
N VAL A 84 17.16 5.92 2.85
CA VAL A 84 17.14 5.40 1.48
C VAL A 84 18.30 4.42 1.27
N TYR A 85 18.02 3.26 0.67
CA TYR A 85 18.95 2.16 0.43
C TYR A 85 19.54 1.49 1.68
N SER A 86 18.91 1.66 2.84
CA SER A 86 19.21 0.92 4.08
C SER A 86 18.02 0.04 4.48
N ASP A 87 18.30 -1.13 5.05
CA ASP A 87 17.29 -1.99 5.70
C ASP A 87 17.13 -1.69 7.21
N GLN A 88 18.04 -0.90 7.78
CA GLN A 88 18.00 -0.51 9.18
C GLN A 88 16.95 0.58 9.42
N VAL A 89 16.17 0.41 10.49
CA VAL A 89 15.16 1.37 10.94
C VAL A 89 15.55 1.91 12.30
N GLU A 90 15.72 3.23 12.43
CA GLU A 90 15.94 3.84 13.75
C GLU A 90 14.58 4.08 14.41
N ARG A 91 14.39 3.49 15.61
CA ARG A 91 13.15 3.47 16.38
C ARG A 91 13.09 4.50 17.51
N SER A 92 14.12 5.32 17.64
CA SER A 92 14.22 6.43 18.60
C SER A 92 14.91 7.64 17.96
N LEU A 93 14.70 8.84 18.51
CA LEU A 93 15.32 10.08 18.00
C LEU A 93 16.85 10.09 18.12
N ASP A 94 17.41 9.37 19.09
CA ASP A 94 18.83 9.26 19.37
C ASP A 94 19.49 8.03 18.71
N GLY A 95 18.72 7.21 17.99
CA GLY A 95 19.20 5.99 17.35
C GLY A 95 19.54 4.84 18.32
N ALA A 96 19.23 4.97 19.62
CA ALA A 96 19.50 3.92 20.61
C ALA A 96 18.64 2.66 20.42
N ARG A 97 17.52 2.77 19.71
CA ARG A 97 16.68 1.62 19.34
C ARG A 97 16.69 1.45 17.82
N THR A 98 16.94 0.23 17.37
CA THR A 98 16.91 -0.11 15.95
C THR A 98 16.04 -1.34 15.71
N ASP A 99 15.68 -1.50 14.45
CA ASP A 99 14.92 -2.62 13.89
C ASP A 99 15.44 -2.88 12.46
N THR A 100 15.04 -3.97 11.82
CA THR A 100 15.56 -4.34 10.49
C THR A 100 14.42 -4.82 9.59
N MET A 101 14.35 -4.25 8.39
CA MET A 101 13.44 -4.66 7.32
C MET A 101 14.03 -5.84 6.53
N THR A 102 13.19 -6.59 5.83
CA THR A 102 13.62 -7.71 4.98
C THR A 102 14.40 -7.26 3.73
N GLY A 103 14.29 -5.98 3.38
CA GLY A 103 15.02 -5.37 2.29
C GLY A 103 15.24 -3.87 2.51
N ALA A 104 16.18 -3.31 1.75
CA ALA A 104 16.49 -1.90 1.86
C ALA A 104 15.34 -1.00 1.37
N ALA A 105 15.14 0.15 2.02
CA ALA A 105 14.22 1.17 1.54
C ALA A 105 14.58 1.64 0.12
N ARG A 106 13.58 2.04 -0.66
CA ARG A 106 13.71 2.57 -2.01
C ARG A 106 13.25 4.01 -2.09
N PHE A 107 13.60 4.69 -3.18
CA PHE A 107 13.14 6.06 -3.43
C PHE A 107 12.58 6.17 -4.84
N GLN A 108 11.28 6.48 -4.92
CA GLN A 108 10.57 6.84 -6.15
C GLN A 108 9.65 8.00 -5.81
N THR A 109 10.15 9.23 -5.95
CA THR A 109 9.53 10.50 -5.49
C THR A 109 9.44 10.63 -3.96
N VAL A 110 9.13 9.54 -3.26
CA VAL A 110 9.09 9.39 -1.80
C VAL A 110 9.77 8.08 -1.40
N VAL A 111 10.10 7.94 -0.13
CA VAL A 111 10.65 6.69 0.40
C VAL A 111 9.58 5.61 0.40
N HIS A 112 9.96 4.43 -0.07
CA HIS A 112 9.17 3.22 0.03
C HIS A 112 9.90 2.19 0.87
N ILE A 113 9.14 1.41 1.63
CA ILE A 113 9.65 0.33 2.48
C ILE A 113 9.06 -1.00 2.03
N PRO A 114 9.72 -2.14 2.32
CA PRO A 114 9.17 -3.46 2.06
C PRO A 114 7.76 -3.63 2.64
N ASP A 115 6.88 -4.25 1.85
CA ASP A 115 5.48 -4.44 2.21
C ASP A 115 5.27 -5.26 3.48
N ASP A 116 6.04 -6.34 3.65
CA ASP A 116 6.01 -7.19 4.82
C ASP A 116 6.27 -6.42 6.13
N TYR A 117 7.29 -5.56 6.15
CA TYR A 117 7.57 -4.70 7.29
C TYR A 117 6.43 -3.70 7.52
N SER A 118 5.84 -3.18 6.46
CA SER A 118 4.69 -2.28 6.55
C SER A 118 3.48 -2.97 7.18
N GLN A 119 3.19 -4.21 6.76
CA GLN A 119 2.09 -5.00 7.27
C GLN A 119 2.31 -5.35 8.75
N ASP A 120 3.47 -5.90 9.10
CA ASP A 120 3.78 -6.34 10.47
C ASP A 120 3.84 -5.16 11.46
N THR A 121 4.33 -4.01 11.01
CA THR A 121 4.57 -2.86 11.89
C THR A 121 3.38 -1.90 11.96
N PHE A 122 2.69 -1.69 10.84
CA PHE A 122 1.65 -0.66 10.71
C PHE A 122 0.28 -1.21 10.37
N GLY A 123 0.15 -2.50 10.03
CA GLY A 123 -1.10 -3.08 9.55
C GLY A 123 -1.53 -2.52 8.20
N VAL A 124 -0.58 -2.09 7.38
CA VAL A 124 -0.83 -1.52 6.05
C VAL A 124 -0.09 -2.32 5.00
N GLU A 125 -0.80 -2.79 3.98
CA GLU A 125 -0.27 -3.62 2.89
C GLU A 125 -0.44 -2.94 1.52
N ALA A 126 0.39 -3.32 0.57
CA ALA A 126 0.35 -2.93 -0.83
C ALA A 126 -0.50 -3.93 -1.61
N ILE A 127 -1.57 -3.45 -2.26
CA ILE A 127 -2.36 -4.28 -3.18
C ILE A 127 -2.17 -3.76 -4.61
N TYR A 128 -1.60 -4.60 -5.47
CA TYR A 128 -1.42 -4.28 -6.89
C TYR A 128 -2.56 -4.82 -7.75
N VAL A 129 -3.10 -3.97 -8.63
CA VAL A 129 -4.07 -4.39 -9.64
C VAL A 129 -3.30 -4.94 -10.86
N PRO A 130 -3.61 -6.16 -11.34
CA PRO A 130 -2.89 -6.74 -12.49
C PRO A 130 -2.92 -5.84 -13.73
N GLY A 131 -1.78 -5.77 -14.42
CA GLY A 131 -1.63 -4.99 -15.66
C GLY A 131 -1.63 -3.47 -15.49
N GLY A 132 -1.56 -2.97 -14.25
CA GLY A 132 -1.45 -1.54 -13.94
C GLY A 132 -0.12 -1.15 -13.31
N ASP A 133 0.21 0.15 -13.39
CA ASP A 133 1.43 0.75 -12.82
C ASP A 133 1.24 1.27 -11.39
N TYR A 134 0.07 1.04 -10.78
CA TYR A 134 -0.30 1.61 -9.49
C TYR A 134 -0.72 0.55 -8.48
N GLY A 135 -0.41 0.82 -7.21
CA GLY A 135 -0.91 0.09 -6.05
C GLY A 135 -1.90 0.88 -5.21
N VAL A 136 -2.59 0.15 -4.34
CA VAL A 136 -3.52 0.66 -3.33
C VAL A 136 -2.99 0.27 -1.95
N ALA A 137 -2.83 1.25 -1.06
CA ALA A 137 -2.55 0.98 0.35
C ALA A 137 -3.83 0.51 1.04
N SER A 138 -3.77 -0.64 1.70
CA SER A 138 -4.91 -1.30 2.32
C SER A 138 -4.60 -1.72 3.75
N SER A 139 -5.63 -2.13 4.50
CA SER A 139 -5.49 -2.85 5.77
C SER A 139 -6.51 -3.99 5.80
N ASP A 140 -6.39 -4.86 6.80
CA ASP A 140 -7.35 -5.93 7.09
C ASP A 140 -8.80 -5.43 7.16
N THR A 141 -9.03 -4.25 7.74
CA THR A 141 -10.39 -3.68 7.83
C THR A 141 -10.94 -3.34 6.45
N LEU A 142 -10.14 -2.70 5.60
CA LEU A 142 -10.55 -2.34 4.25
C LEU A 142 -10.71 -3.58 3.36
N MET A 143 -9.82 -4.57 3.52
CA MET A 143 -9.94 -5.87 2.86
C MET A 143 -11.18 -6.64 3.32
N GLY A 144 -11.56 -6.56 4.59
CA GLY A 144 -12.81 -7.11 5.10
C GLY A 144 -14.03 -6.54 4.36
N TYR A 145 -14.11 -5.21 4.25
CA TYR A 145 -15.18 -4.56 3.48
C TYR A 145 -15.15 -4.93 1.99
N ALA A 146 -13.96 -5.06 1.41
CA ALA A 146 -13.80 -5.47 0.02
C ALA A 146 -14.32 -6.90 -0.21
N ARG A 147 -14.08 -7.82 0.73
CA ARG A 147 -14.59 -9.20 0.68
C ARG A 147 -16.12 -9.25 0.73
N THR A 148 -16.75 -8.47 1.61
CA THR A 148 -18.23 -8.39 1.65
C THR A 148 -18.82 -7.89 0.33
N LEU A 149 -18.19 -6.89 -0.30
CA LEU A 149 -18.63 -6.41 -1.62
C LEU A 149 -18.39 -7.44 -2.73
N PHE A 150 -17.27 -8.16 -2.67
CA PHE A 150 -16.95 -9.24 -3.59
C PHE A 150 -17.98 -10.38 -3.53
N GLU A 151 -18.37 -10.80 -2.32
CA GLU A 151 -19.42 -11.81 -2.12
C GLU A 151 -20.75 -11.39 -2.76
N ALA A 152 -21.14 -10.13 -2.56
CA ALA A 152 -22.34 -9.58 -3.19
C ALA A 152 -22.28 -9.60 -4.74
N PHE A 153 -21.09 -9.38 -5.34
CA PHE A 153 -20.94 -9.47 -6.80
C PHE A 153 -21.12 -10.91 -7.31
N LEU A 154 -20.65 -11.90 -6.55
CA LEU A 154 -20.83 -13.32 -6.90
C LEU A 154 -22.30 -13.72 -6.83
N GLU A 155 -23.00 -13.34 -5.77
CA GLU A 155 -24.44 -13.62 -5.62
C GLU A 155 -25.27 -12.97 -6.75
N GLU A 156 -24.97 -11.71 -7.08
CA GLU A 156 -25.64 -11.02 -8.18
C GLU A 156 -25.35 -11.69 -9.53
N ALA A 157 -24.10 -12.09 -9.79
CA ALA A 157 -23.74 -12.79 -11.02
C ALA A 157 -24.45 -14.16 -11.14
N ALA A 158 -24.55 -14.91 -10.04
CA ALA A 158 -25.25 -16.19 -10.00
C ALA A 158 -26.75 -16.03 -10.25
N SER A 159 -27.39 -15.01 -9.64
CA SER A 159 -28.83 -14.76 -9.82
C SER A 159 -29.21 -14.34 -11.25
N ARG A 160 -28.28 -13.72 -11.99
CA ARG A 160 -28.47 -13.36 -13.41
C ARG A 160 -28.25 -14.53 -14.38
N ALA A 161 -27.64 -15.61 -13.92
CA ALA A 161 -27.31 -16.78 -14.75
C ALA A 161 -28.35 -17.91 -14.65
N GLY A 162 -29.26 -17.87 -13.66
CA GLY A 162 -30.39 -18.79 -13.51
C GLY A 162 -31.68 -18.22 -14.09
#